data_AF-A0A0K9CPB6-F1
#
_entry.id   AF-A0A0K9CPB6-F1
#
_cell.length_a   1.000
_cell.length_b   1.000
_cell.length_c   1.000
_cell.angle_alpha   90.00
_cell.angle_beta   90.00
_cell.angle_gamma   90.00
#
_symmetry.space_group_name_H-M   'P 1'
#
loop_
_entity.id
_entity.type
_entity.pdbx_description
1 polymer ?
#
loop_
_entity_poly.entity_id
_entity_poly.type
_entity_poly.pdbx_seq_one_letter_code
_entity_poly.pdbx_strand_id
1 'polypeptide(L)'
;GLYLEGEYITKSNIESGLGRYDFSVEPKNKNKRAFIMEFKSTDSVEKLEEVSKEALEQIEAKKYDISLKQNGVKEITYIGIAFCGKQIKISYK
;
A
#
# COMPACT_ATOMS: atom_id res chain seq x y z
N GLY A 1 -10.41 3.72 -15.10
CA GLY A 1 -9.29 2.79 -14.86
C GLY A 1 -8.05 3.59 -14.54
N LEU A 2 -7.16 3.07 -13.69
CA LEU A 2 -5.86 3.68 -13.44
C LEU A 2 -5.01 3.51 -14.72
N TYR A 3 -4.70 4.61 -15.42
CA TYR A 3 -3.92 4.60 -16.66
C TYR A 3 -2.44 4.29 -16.35
N LEU A 4 -2.16 3.00 -16.16
CA LEU A 4 -0.83 2.45 -15.88
C LEU A 4 -0.38 1.45 -16.95
N GLU A 5 -1.26 1.19 -17.93
CA GLU A 5 -1.06 0.18 -18.95
C GLU A 5 0.17 0.50 -19.80
N GLY A 6 1.16 -0.39 -19.69
CA GLY A 6 2.43 -0.28 -20.38
C GLY A 6 3.60 -0.38 -19.42
N GLU A 7 3.56 0.34 -18.30
CA GLU A 7 4.73 0.55 -17.44
C GLU A 7 4.63 -0.06 -16.04
N TYR A 8 3.41 -0.26 -15.53
CA TYR A 8 3.16 -0.76 -14.19
C TYR A 8 2.19 -1.94 -14.19
N ILE A 9 2.31 -2.77 -13.17
CA ILE A 9 1.47 -3.92 -12.86
C ILE A 9 0.73 -3.55 -11.58
N THR A 10 -0.59 -3.45 -11.66
CA THR A 10 -1.43 -3.28 -10.46
C THR A 10 -1.79 -4.65 -9.91
N LYS A 11 -1.60 -4.85 -8.61
CA LYS A 11 -2.09 -6.04 -7.91
C LYS A 11 -3.06 -5.59 -6.83
N SER A 12 -4.24 -6.20 -6.83
CA SER A 12 -5.26 -6.04 -5.79
C SER A 12 -5.65 -7.44 -5.33
N ASN A 13 -5.73 -7.69 -4.02
CA ASN A 13 -6.24 -8.95 -3.48
C ASN A 13 -5.67 -10.25 -4.12
N ILE A 14 -4.33 -10.40 -4.18
CA ILE A 14 -3.69 -11.64 -4.63
C ILE A 14 -3.28 -12.49 -3.42
N GLU A 15 -3.75 -13.74 -3.36
CA GLU A 15 -3.46 -14.73 -2.31
C GLU A 15 -2.01 -15.24 -2.37
N SER A 16 -1.22 -14.95 -1.32
CA SER A 16 0.00 -15.70 -0.98
C SER A 16 0.40 -15.48 0.49
N GLY A 17 0.21 -16.51 1.36
CA GLY A 17 0.87 -16.70 2.67
C GLY A 17 0.77 -15.60 3.77
N LEU A 18 0.28 -15.98 4.97
CA LEU A 18 0.18 -15.23 6.25
C LEU A 18 -0.34 -13.77 6.26
N GLY A 19 -0.97 -13.27 5.18
CA GLY A 19 -1.82 -12.06 5.20
C GLY A 19 -1.88 -11.29 3.88
N ARG A 20 -2.86 -10.38 3.72
CA ARG A 20 -3.22 -9.67 2.46
C ARG A 20 -2.94 -8.17 2.57
N TYR A 21 -2.29 -7.55 1.57
CA TYR A 21 -2.34 -6.09 1.35
C TYR A 21 -3.48 -5.77 0.41
N ASP A 22 -4.09 -4.59 0.58
CA ASP A 22 -5.23 -4.23 -0.25
C ASP A 22 -4.84 -3.90 -1.70
N PHE A 23 -3.72 -3.19 -1.92
CA PHE A 23 -3.29 -2.81 -3.27
C PHE A 23 -1.79 -2.55 -3.40
N SER A 24 -1.19 -2.91 -4.54
CA SER A 24 0.17 -2.51 -4.90
C SER A 24 0.29 -2.10 -6.37
N VAL A 25 1.26 -1.21 -6.62
CA VAL A 25 1.63 -0.73 -7.95
C VAL A 25 3.10 -1.07 -8.16
N GLU A 26 3.35 -2.07 -8.99
CA GLU A 26 4.70 -2.57 -9.25
C GLU A 26 5.18 -2.08 -10.61
N PRO A 27 6.35 -1.42 -10.71
CA PRO A 27 6.88 -1.03 -12.00
C PRO A 27 7.47 -2.24 -12.73
N LYS A 28 7.28 -2.25 -14.05
CA LYS A 28 7.99 -3.17 -14.95
C LYS A 28 9.47 -2.80 -15.03
N ASN A 29 9.77 -1.50 -15.15
CA ASN A 29 11.13 -0.98 -15.01
C ASN A 29 11.49 -0.87 -13.52
N LYS A 30 12.35 -1.77 -13.02
CA LYS A 30 12.70 -1.87 -11.60
C LYS A 30 13.47 -0.67 -11.02
N ASN A 31 13.90 0.27 -11.86
CA ASN A 31 14.44 1.57 -11.43
C ASN A 31 13.35 2.60 -11.12
N LYS A 32 12.09 2.34 -11.49
CA LYS A 32 10.95 3.16 -11.07
C LYS A 32 10.48 2.72 -9.69
N ARG A 33 9.71 3.58 -9.03
CA ARG A 33 9.18 3.38 -7.68
C ARG A 33 7.95 2.47 -7.67
N ALA A 34 7.87 1.56 -6.71
CA ALA A 34 6.67 0.82 -6.39
C ALA A 34 5.89 1.45 -5.23
N PHE A 35 4.60 1.14 -5.15
CA PHE A 35 3.73 1.58 -4.06
C PHE A 35 3.02 0.39 -3.44
N ILE A 36 2.96 0.36 -2.10
CA ILE A 36 2.13 -0.58 -1.34
C ILE A 36 1.12 0.25 -0.55
N MET A 37 -0.16 -0.06 -0.70
CA MET A 37 -1.27 0.67 -0.10
C MET A 37 -2.09 -0.28 0.77
N GLU A 38 -2.42 0.19 1.97
CA GLU A 38 -3.32 -0.47 2.92
C GLU A 38 -4.41 0.52 3.32
N PHE A 39 -5.67 0.08 3.30
CA PHE A 39 -6.83 0.90 3.59
C PHE A 39 -7.51 0.45 4.88
N LYS A 40 -7.93 1.42 5.68
CA LYS A 40 -8.65 1.21 6.94
C LYS A 40 -9.84 2.15 7.01
N SER A 41 -10.88 1.75 7.74
CA SER A 41 -12.02 2.61 8.04
C SER A 41 -12.16 2.80 9.54
N THR A 42 -12.65 3.96 9.92
CA THR A 42 -12.98 4.31 11.30
C THR A 42 -14.28 5.12 11.32
N ASP A 43 -14.98 5.06 12.44
CA ASP A 43 -16.17 5.85 12.74
C ASP A 43 -15.84 7.19 13.43
N SER A 44 -14.56 7.44 13.74
CA SER A 44 -14.09 8.65 14.40
C SER A 44 -13.09 9.42 13.54
N VAL A 45 -13.40 10.69 13.29
CA VAL A 45 -12.51 11.64 12.59
C VAL A 45 -11.21 11.84 13.36
N GLU A 46 -11.26 11.84 14.70
CA GLU A 46 -10.09 12.04 15.56
C GLU A 46 -9.10 10.87 15.45
N LYS A 47 -9.59 9.66 15.17
CA LYS A 47 -8.76 8.45 15.00
C LYS A 47 -8.14 8.33 13.62
N LEU A 48 -8.53 9.15 12.64
CA LEU A 48 -8.05 9.04 11.26
C LEU A 48 -6.52 9.02 11.15
N GLU A 49 -5.82 9.84 11.95
CA GLU A 49 -4.37 9.88 11.93
C GLU A 49 -3.73 8.60 12.49
N GLU A 50 -4.17 8.16 13.65
CA GLU A 50 -3.74 6.91 14.28
C GLU A 50 -3.97 5.73 13.34
N VAL A 51 -5.18 5.59 12.83
CA VAL A 51 -5.59 4.48 11.93
C VAL A 51 -4.80 4.49 10.62
N SER A 52 -4.42 5.67 10.09
CA SER A 52 -3.57 5.73 8.90
C SER A 52 -2.13 5.27 9.17
N LYS A 53 -1.63 5.44 10.40
CA LYS A 53 -0.31 4.95 10.83
C LYS A 53 -0.35 3.46 11.12
N GLU A 54 -1.42 2.95 11.74
CA GLU A 54 -1.64 1.51 11.91
C GLU A 54 -1.62 0.77 10.56
N ALA A 55 -2.19 1.37 9.51
CA ALA A 55 -2.13 0.82 8.16
C ALA A 55 -0.68 0.71 7.64
N LEU A 56 0.19 1.69 7.91
CA LEU A 56 1.63 1.60 7.60
C LEU A 56 2.32 0.50 8.42
N GLU A 57 2.05 0.45 9.72
CA GLU A 57 2.60 -0.58 10.60
C GLU A 57 2.22 -1.98 10.14
N GLN A 58 0.99 -2.17 9.64
CA GLN A 58 0.57 -3.42 9.05
C GLN A 58 1.39 -3.78 7.80
N ILE A 59 1.64 -2.82 6.89
CA ILE A 59 2.48 -3.04 5.70
C ILE A 59 3.87 -3.53 6.11
N GLU A 60 4.47 -2.89 7.11
CA GLU A 60 5.80 -3.24 7.63
C GLU A 60 5.83 -4.59 8.33
N ALA A 61 4.88 -4.84 9.24
CA ALA A 61 4.80 -6.07 10.01
C ALA A 61 4.61 -7.30 9.10
N LYS A 62 3.84 -7.13 8.02
CA LYS A 62 3.59 -8.17 7.04
C LYS A 62 4.67 -8.29 5.98
N LYS A 63 5.63 -7.35 5.96
CA LYS A 63 6.81 -7.34 5.08
C LYS A 63 6.45 -7.52 3.60
N TYR A 64 5.41 -6.83 3.15
CA TYR A 64 4.91 -6.94 1.78
C TYR A 64 5.94 -6.53 0.72
N ASP A 65 6.92 -5.74 1.12
CA ASP A 65 8.05 -5.28 0.32
C ASP A 65 9.07 -6.37 -0.01
N ILE A 66 9.13 -7.50 0.74
CA ILE A 66 10.12 -8.56 0.49
C ILE A 66 10.08 -9.04 -0.96
N SER A 67 8.89 -9.35 -1.46
CA SER A 67 8.73 -9.87 -2.82
C SER A 67 9.16 -8.85 -3.89
N LEU A 68 8.88 -7.56 -3.66
CA LEU A 68 9.26 -6.46 -4.55
C LEU A 68 10.78 -6.26 -4.58
N LYS A 69 11.41 -6.29 -3.40
CA LYS A 69 12.86 -6.20 -3.24
C LYS A 69 13.56 -7.38 -3.91
N GLN A 70 13.06 -8.60 -3.71
CA GLN A 70 13.57 -9.81 -4.39
C GLN A 70 13.43 -9.71 -5.92
N ASN A 71 12.35 -9.08 -6.41
CA ASN A 71 12.14 -8.80 -7.82
C ASN A 71 12.93 -7.58 -8.36
N GLY A 72 13.87 -7.06 -7.58
CA GLY A 72 14.83 -6.02 -8.00
C GLY A 72 14.32 -4.59 -7.93
N VAL A 73 13.12 -4.35 -7.37
CA VAL A 73 12.60 -2.99 -7.17
C VAL A 73 13.47 -2.25 -6.15
N LYS A 74 13.98 -1.08 -6.53
CA LYS A 74 14.92 -0.31 -5.68
C LYS A 74 14.22 0.65 -4.72
N GLU A 75 13.12 1.24 -5.16
CA GLU A 75 12.37 2.21 -4.37
C GLU A 75 10.93 1.74 -4.16
N ILE A 76 10.50 1.74 -2.90
CA ILE A 76 9.14 1.36 -2.51
C ILE A 76 8.63 2.40 -1.52
N THR A 77 7.44 2.93 -1.77
CA THR A 77 6.74 3.82 -0.83
C THR A 77 5.55 3.08 -0.23
N TYR A 78 5.42 3.16 1.09
CA TYR A 78 4.28 2.61 1.81
C TYR A 78 3.26 3.72 2.05
N ILE A 79 1.99 3.39 1.92
CA ILE A 79 0.91 4.35 2.06
C ILE A 79 -0.20 3.70 2.89
N GLY A 80 -0.45 4.23 4.08
CA GLY A 80 -1.57 3.87 4.93
C GLY A 80 -2.69 4.89 4.78
N ILE A 81 -3.89 4.42 4.45
CA ILE A 81 -5.04 5.27 4.11
C ILE A 81 -6.18 4.97 5.08
N ALA A 82 -6.64 5.96 5.83
CA ALA A 82 -7.78 5.85 6.73
C ALA A 82 -8.98 6.65 6.21
N PHE A 83 -10.17 6.06 6.28
CA PHE A 83 -11.44 6.70 5.91
C PHE A 83 -12.38 6.85 7.11
N CYS A 84 -13.07 8.00 7.20
CA CYS A 84 -14.20 8.24 8.09
C CYS A 84 -15.31 8.91 7.26
N GLY A 85 -16.21 8.10 6.71
CA GLY A 85 -17.16 8.55 5.70
C GLY A 85 -16.44 9.11 4.47
N LYS A 86 -16.57 10.42 4.23
CA LYS A 86 -15.90 11.13 3.12
C LYS A 86 -14.53 11.73 3.49
N GLN A 87 -14.15 11.68 4.77
CA GLN A 87 -12.89 12.22 5.25
C GLN A 87 -11.80 11.16 5.14
N ILE A 88 -10.60 11.59 4.73
CA ILE A 88 -9.47 10.71 4.47
C ILE A 88 -8.24 11.28 5.17
N LYS A 89 -7.43 10.39 5.75
CA LYS A 89 -6.06 10.71 6.17
C LYS A 89 -5.10 9.71 5.55
N ILE A 90 -3.97 10.23 5.08
CA ILE A 90 -2.92 9.44 4.44
C ILE A 90 -1.65 9.61 5.26
N SER A 91 -1.02 8.50 5.62
CA SER A 91 0.34 8.44 6.14
C SER A 91 1.21 7.70 5.12
N TYR A 92 2.47 8.11 4.96
CA TYR A 92 3.38 7.47 4.02
C TYR A 92 4.80 7.37 4.57
N LYS A 93 5.57 6.41 4.06
CA LYS A 93 6.98 6.17 4.37
C LYS A 93 7.76 5.82 3.11
#